data_AF-V8PC30-F1
#
_entry.id   AF-V8PC30-F1
#
_cell.length_a   1.000
_cell.length_b   1.000
_cell.length_c   1.000
_cell.angle_alpha   90.00
_cell.angle_beta   90.00
_cell.angle_gamma   90.00
#
_symmetry.space_group_name_H-M   'P 1'
#
loop_
_entity.id
_entity.type
_entity.pdbx_description
1 polymer ?
#
loop_
_entity_poly.entity_id
_entity_poly.type
_entity_poly.pdbx_seq_one_letter_code
_entity_poly.pdbx_strand_id
1 'polypeptide(L)'
;MLLASVSPYFRDLFTSGSSESQNGEILLEDMTASTLHSLLDYLYTEELSLSAQTAHDLFTAASKLQILPLKETVGREQLPRR
;
A
#
# COMPACT_ATOMS: atom_id res chain seq x y z
N MET A 1 14.01 4.55 -1.15
CA MET A 1 13.91 4.99 0.27
C MET A 1 12.48 5.38 0.65
N LEU A 2 11.71 6.07 -0.21
CA LEU A 2 10.31 6.47 0.07
C LEU A 2 9.44 5.31 0.60
N LEU A 3 9.40 4.17 -0.09
CA LEU A 3 8.64 2.99 0.34
C LEU A 3 9.04 2.50 1.74
N ALA A 4 10.34 2.43 2.05
CA ALA A 4 10.83 2.04 3.38
C ALA A 4 10.46 3.05 4.49
N SER A 5 10.30 4.33 4.13
CA SER A 5 9.91 5.38 5.07
C SER A 5 8.42 5.35 5.39
N VAL A 6 7.58 5.02 4.41
CA VAL A 6 6.12 5.02 4.56
C VAL A 6 5.54 3.65 4.93
N SER A 7 6.32 2.57 4.76
CA SER A 7 5.91 1.20 5.00
C SER A 7 6.94 0.46 5.85
N PRO A 8 6.59 0.11 7.10
CA PRO A 8 7.38 -0.78 7.93
C PRO A 8 7.60 -2.16 7.28
N TYR A 9 6.62 -2.68 6.53
CA TYR A 9 6.77 -3.94 5.78
C TYR A 9 7.91 -3.86 4.77
N PHE A 10 7.93 -2.83 3.92
CA PHE A 10 9.03 -2.64 2.97
C PHE A 10 10.35 -2.36 3.68
N ARG A 11 10.34 -1.62 4.79
CA ARG A 11 11.53 -1.41 5.61
C ARG A 11 12.12 -2.73 6.07
N ASP A 12 11.32 -3.56 6.72
CA ASP A 12 11.73 -4.88 7.19
C ASP A 12 12.19 -5.75 6.02
N LEU A 13 11.53 -5.69 4.88
CA LEU A 13 11.92 -6.45 3.69
C LEU A 13 13.28 -5.98 3.12
N PHE A 14 13.56 -4.67 3.13
CA PHE A 14 14.86 -4.12 2.71
C PHE A 14 15.96 -4.34 3.75
N THR A 15 15.64 -4.40 5.04
CA THR A 15 16.63 -4.55 6.13
C THR A 15 16.88 -6.00 6.53
N SER A 16 15.92 -6.90 6.31
CA SER A 16 16.00 -8.30 6.78
C SER A 16 16.89 -9.19 5.93
N GLY A 17 17.35 -8.74 4.76
CA GLY A 17 18.22 -9.55 3.89
C GLY A 17 17.59 -10.86 3.43
N SER A 18 16.25 -10.96 3.51
CA SER A 18 15.47 -12.10 3.03
C SER A 18 15.76 -12.34 1.54
N SER A 19 15.83 -13.58 1.07
CA SER A 19 16.29 -13.91 -0.30
C SER A 19 15.58 -13.16 -1.43
N GLU A 20 14.32 -12.72 -1.23
CA GLU A 20 13.58 -11.84 -2.17
C GLU A 20 14.22 -10.45 -2.32
N SER A 21 14.77 -9.90 -1.24
CA SER A 21 15.45 -8.59 -1.25
C SER A 21 16.78 -8.60 -2.01
N GLN A 22 17.41 -9.77 -2.19
CA GLN A 22 18.68 -9.90 -2.91
C GLN A 22 18.50 -9.91 -4.44
N ASN A 23 17.33 -10.32 -4.93
CA ASN A 23 16.97 -10.27 -6.35
C ASN A 23 16.37 -8.92 -6.77
N GLY A 24 16.03 -8.04 -5.81
CA GLY A 24 15.40 -6.75 -6.09
C GLY A 24 13.95 -6.83 -6.55
N GLU A 25 13.34 -8.02 -6.46
CA GLU A 25 11.97 -8.29 -6.90
C GLU A 25 11.14 -8.76 -5.69
N ILE A 26 9.98 -8.14 -5.48
CA ILE A 26 9.08 -8.44 -4.37
C ILE A 26 7.78 -8.96 -4.96
N LEU A 27 7.40 -10.19 -4.63
CA LEU A 27 6.15 -10.77 -5.11
C LEU A 27 5.01 -10.42 -4.15
N LEU A 28 4.01 -9.70 -4.68
CA LEU A 28 2.80 -9.34 -3.93
C LEU A 28 1.62 -10.18 -4.43
N GLU A 29 1.50 -11.41 -3.95
CA GLU A 29 0.51 -12.38 -4.44
C GLU A 29 -0.96 -11.94 -4.22
N ASP A 30 -1.23 -11.20 -3.14
CA ASP A 30 -2.58 -10.72 -2.80
C ASP A 30 -2.87 -9.29 -3.27
N MET A 31 -2.23 -8.83 -4.34
CA MET A 31 -2.40 -7.47 -4.80
C MET A 31 -2.49 -7.37 -6.32
N THR A 32 -3.54 -6.71 -6.80
CA THR A 32 -3.69 -6.41 -8.21
C THR A 32 -2.80 -5.24 -8.61
N ALA A 33 -2.33 -5.24 -9.86
CA ALA A 33 -1.50 -4.15 -10.40
C ALA A 33 -2.19 -2.78 -10.30
N SER A 34 -3.52 -2.73 -10.44
CA SER A 34 -4.33 -1.52 -10.26
C SER A 34 -4.26 -0.97 -8.84
N THR A 35 -4.35 -1.83 -7.83
CA THR A 35 -4.28 -1.43 -6.42
C THR A 35 -2.91 -0.87 -6.07
N LEU A 36 -1.84 -1.51 -6.57
CA LEU A 36 -0.47 -1.00 -6.40
C LEU A 36 -0.30 0.36 -7.10
N HIS A 37 -0.85 0.51 -8.30
CA HIS A 37 -0.78 1.77 -9.03
C HIS A 37 -1.49 2.90 -8.28
N SER A 38 -2.71 2.70 -7.78
CA SER A 38 -3.42 3.70 -6.98
C SER A 38 -2.70 4.06 -5.68
N LEU A 39 -2.04 3.07 -5.05
CA LEU A 39 -1.21 3.31 -3.88
C LEU A 39 0.00 4.19 -4.21
N LEU A 40 0.69 3.91 -5.32
CA LEU A 40 1.83 4.71 -5.77
C LEU A 40 1.38 6.11 -6.16
N ASP A 41 0.27 6.23 -6.87
CA ASP A 41 -0.32 7.51 -7.24
C ASP A 41 -0.55 8.35 -5.98
N TYR A 42 -1.26 7.81 -4.98
CA TYR A 42 -1.44 8.48 -3.68
C TYR A 42 -0.12 8.85 -2.99
N LEU A 43 0.91 8.00 -3.04
CA LEU A 43 2.20 8.32 -2.42
C LEU A 43 2.94 9.46 -3.12
N TYR A 44 2.70 9.68 -4.41
CA TYR A 44 3.39 10.71 -5.21
C TYR A 44 2.55 11.96 -5.45
N THR A 45 1.22 11.86 -5.45
CA THR A 45 0.28 12.94 -5.79
C THR A 45 -0.65 13.30 -4.63
N GLU A 46 -0.70 12.49 -3.58
CA GLU A 46 -1.69 12.58 -2.48
C GLU A 46 -3.15 12.46 -2.95
N GLU A 47 -3.38 12.11 -4.22
CA GLU A 47 -4.71 11.85 -4.77
C GLU A 47 -5.04 10.36 -4.75
N LEU A 48 -6.25 10.03 -4.33
CA LEU A 48 -6.70 8.64 -4.20
C LEU A 48 -8.03 8.46 -4.94
N SER A 49 -7.99 7.77 -6.07
CA SER A 49 -9.19 7.41 -6.81
C SER A 49 -9.80 6.12 -6.25
N LEU A 50 -10.79 6.26 -5.38
CA LEU A 50 -11.48 5.13 -4.75
C LEU A 50 -12.78 4.77 -5.46
N SER A 51 -12.92 3.48 -5.78
CA SER A 51 -14.21 2.85 -6.10
C SER A 51 -14.57 1.88 -4.99
N ALA A 52 -15.85 1.51 -4.84
CA ALA A 52 -16.28 0.54 -3.82
C ALA A 52 -15.50 -0.79 -3.88
N GLN A 53 -15.11 -1.21 -5.09
CA GLN A 53 -14.32 -2.42 -5.32
C GLN A 53 -12.86 -2.18 -4.92
N THR A 54 -12.25 -1.10 -5.41
CA THR A 54 -10.83 -0.79 -5.18
C THR A 54 -10.56 -0.38 -3.74
N ALA A 55 -11.53 0.19 -3.03
CA ALA A 55 -11.36 0.66 -1.66
C ALA A 55 -11.18 -0.50 -0.68
N HIS A 56 -11.81 -1.65 -0.91
CA HIS A 56 -11.57 -2.84 -0.09
C HIS A 56 -10.16 -3.40 -0.32
N ASP A 57 -9.76 -3.48 -1.59
CA ASP A 57 -8.43 -3.97 -1.98
C ASP A 57 -7.32 -3.04 -1.48
N LEU A 58 -7.48 -1.72 -1.62
CA LEU A 58 -6.55 -0.71 -1.11
C LEU A 58 -6.45 -0.76 0.41
N PHE A 59 -7.56 -0.95 1.12
CA PHE A 59 -7.53 -1.08 2.57
C PHE A 59 -6.73 -2.31 3.01
N THR A 60 -6.98 -3.44 2.35
CA THR A 60 -6.26 -4.70 2.61
C THR A 60 -4.77 -4.57 2.29
N ALA A 61 -4.44 -3.98 1.14
CA ALA A 61 -3.07 -3.70 0.72
C ALA A 61 -2.36 -2.73 1.69
N ALA A 62 -3.01 -1.63 2.08
CA ALA A 62 -2.48 -0.67 3.05
C ALA A 62 -2.21 -1.34 4.41
N SER A 63 -3.07 -2.25 4.83
CA SER A 63 -2.89 -3.01 6.07
C SER A 63 -1.74 -4.02 5.97
N LYS A 64 -1.62 -4.74 4.84
CA LYS A 64 -0.52 -5.69 4.57
C LYS A 64 0.83 -4.97 4.49
N LEU A 65 0.89 -3.85 3.78
CA LEU A 65 2.06 -3.01 3.64
C LEU A 65 2.30 -2.09 4.86
N GLN A 66 1.40 -2.10 5.84
CA GLN A 66 1.49 -1.28 7.05
C GLN A 66 1.62 0.23 6.77
N ILE A 67 0.99 0.72 5.70
CA ILE A 67 0.96 2.15 5.34
C ILE A 67 -0.23 2.80 6.07
N LEU A 68 0.04 3.27 7.29
CA LEU A 68 -0.94 3.94 8.14
C LEU A 68 -1.70 5.10 7.45
N PRO A 69 -1.03 6.08 6.79
CA PRO A 69 -1.74 7.20 6.20
C PRO A 69 -2.71 6.76 5.09
N LEU A 70 -2.32 5.79 4.26
CA LEU A 70 -3.21 5.23 3.24
C LEU A 70 -4.41 4.51 3.87
N LYS A 71 -4.18 3.72 4.93
CA LYS A 71 -5.24 3.00 5.64
C LYS A 71 -6.26 3.95 6.25
N GLU A 72 -5.80 5.06 6.83
CA GLU A 72 -6.66 6.12 7.37
C GLU A 72 -7.45 6.82 6.26
N THR A 73 -6.81 7.21 5.16
CA THR A 73 -7.48 7.87 4.03
C THR A 73 -8.56 6.97 3.44
N VAL A 74 -8.24 5.71 3.14
CA VAL A 74 -9.21 4.74 2.62
C VAL A 74 -10.34 4.50 3.62
N GLY A 75 -10.03 4.36 4.91
CA GLY A 75 -11.04 4.16 5.96
C GLY A 75 -11.98 5.35 6.13
N ARG A 76 -11.49 6.58 5.95
CA ARG A 76 -12.29 7.81 5.99
C ARG A 76 -13.23 7.92 4.79
N GLU A 77 -12.75 7.57 3.60
CA GLU A 77 -13.53 7.60 2.36
C GLU A 77 -14.56 6.45 2.28
N GLN A 78 -14.25 5.29 2.89
CA GLN A 78 -15.15 4.14 3.00
C GLN A 78 -16.30 4.34 3.99
N LEU A 79 -16.14 5.20 5.00
CA LEU A 79 -17.22 5.55 5.91
C LEU A 79 -18.01 6.75 5.35
N PRO A 80 -19.19 6.54 4.73
CA PRO A 80 -20.08 7.66 4.49
C PRO A 80 -20.41 8.25 5.85
N ARG A 81 -20.11 9.54 6.04
CA ARG A 81 -20.45 10.28 7.26
C ARG A 81 -21.94 10.08 7.55
N ARG A 82 -22.23 9.24 8.56
CA ARG A 82 -23.55 9.16 9.18
C ARG A 82 -23.76 10.35 10.09
#